data_AF-A0AAD6X603-F1
#
_entry.id   AF-A0AAD6X603-F1
#
_cell.length_a   1.000
_cell.length_b   1.000
_cell.length_c   1.000
_cell.angle_alpha   90.00
_cell.angle_beta   90.00
_cell.angle_gamma   90.00
#
_symmetry.space_group_name_H-M   'P 1'
#
loop_
_entity.id
_entity.type
_entity.pdbx_description
1 polymer ?
#
loop_
_entity_poly.entity_id
_entity_poly.type
_entity_poly.pdbx_seq_one_letter_code
_entity_poly.pdbx_strand_id
1 'polypeptide(L)'
;MDIRRPEHAQHQHRGRRRPFFLRKRITDPQTDPTLLAHPVLIEKLTHPSEAISKEDSLFFRYLRHATRRFAVGPATDSAVNDFTAFLLRMLDYDEPNVVHQRMELDLIMCGQQVTAKPDLVIMDDWDYLLLVQLQRYTAQAEAEPQLIAAAIAAHYENNRRLRVVGLPTVAAKVFPGIIMIGTAPVFYRIPVSEALVDAVSRGEYPPVTTVVRKLNPPVHKICATSSMTEWYLWLVGESFSSA
;
A
#
# COMPACT_ATOMS: atom_id res chain seq x y z
N MET A 1 -43.83 -5.40 -52.22
CA MET A 1 -42.37 -5.48 -52.01
C MET A 1 -42.15 -5.31 -50.52
N ASP A 2 -41.92 -6.43 -49.85
CA ASP A 2 -42.12 -6.60 -48.41
C ASP A 2 -40.78 -7.10 -47.84
N ILE A 3 -40.01 -6.19 -47.26
CA ILE A 3 -38.65 -6.45 -46.77
C ILE A 3 -38.75 -6.72 -45.26
N ARG A 4 -38.84 -8.00 -44.90
CA ARG A 4 -38.76 -8.46 -43.52
C ARG A 4 -37.35 -8.24 -42.97
N ARG A 5 -37.25 -7.50 -41.86
CA ARG A 5 -36.04 -7.41 -41.02
C ARG A 5 -35.83 -8.75 -40.27
N PRO A 6 -34.60 -9.25 -40.15
CA PRO A 6 -34.30 -10.35 -39.24
C PRO A 6 -34.01 -9.85 -37.82
N GLU A 7 -34.19 -10.80 -36.91
CA GLU A 7 -34.47 -10.69 -35.49
C GLU A 7 -33.29 -10.28 -34.60
N HIS A 8 -33.64 -9.69 -33.46
CA HIS A 8 -32.78 -9.37 -32.34
C HIS A 8 -32.13 -10.62 -31.73
N ALA A 9 -30.82 -10.78 -31.90
CA ALA A 9 -30.01 -11.62 -31.02
C ALA A 9 -29.76 -10.85 -29.71
N GLN A 10 -30.51 -11.21 -28.66
CA GLN A 10 -30.24 -10.80 -27.28
C GLN A 10 -28.88 -11.37 -26.84
N HIS A 11 -27.85 -10.53 -26.82
CA HIS A 11 -26.64 -10.83 -26.06
C HIS A 11 -26.96 -10.76 -24.57
N GLN A 12 -27.25 -11.93 -24.01
CA GLN A 12 -27.36 -12.19 -22.59
C GLN A 12 -26.01 -11.85 -21.96
N HIS A 13 -25.90 -10.65 -21.38
CA HIS A 13 -24.81 -10.30 -20.47
C HIS A 13 -24.82 -11.32 -19.32
N ARG A 14 -23.95 -12.33 -19.40
CA ARG A 14 -23.53 -13.11 -18.24
C ARG A 14 -22.86 -12.11 -17.30
N GLY A 15 -23.66 -11.58 -16.38
CA GLY A 15 -23.16 -10.81 -15.25
C GLY A 15 -22.11 -11.66 -14.55
N ARG A 16 -20.84 -11.25 -14.67
CA ARG A 16 -19.82 -11.60 -13.71
C ARG A 16 -20.39 -11.19 -12.37
N ARG A 17 -20.78 -12.17 -11.56
CA ARG A 17 -21.14 -11.98 -10.16
C ARG A 17 -19.92 -11.34 -9.50
N ARG A 18 -19.99 -10.02 -9.31
CA ARG A 18 -18.95 -9.25 -8.64
C ARG A 18 -18.99 -9.66 -7.17
N PRO A 19 -17.89 -10.10 -6.56
CA PRO A 19 -17.85 -10.22 -5.11
C PRO A 19 -18.12 -8.85 -4.49
N PHE A 20 -18.95 -8.86 -3.44
CA PHE A 20 -19.68 -7.71 -2.92
C PHE A 20 -18.87 -6.84 -1.91
N PHE A 21 -17.54 -6.89 -1.89
CA PHE A 21 -16.77 -6.32 -0.77
C PHE A 21 -15.77 -5.23 -1.16
N LEU A 22 -15.68 -4.23 -0.26
CA LEU A 22 -14.76 -3.09 -0.23
C LEU A 22 -15.02 -1.92 -1.18
N ARG A 23 -16.24 -1.38 -1.15
CA ARG A 23 -16.43 0.07 -1.36
C ARG A 23 -16.15 0.81 -0.06
N LYS A 24 -14.90 1.22 0.17
CA LYS A 24 -14.62 2.37 1.05
C LYS A 24 -13.52 3.24 0.46
N ARG A 25 -13.85 4.53 0.30
CA ARG A 25 -12.86 5.59 0.09
C ARG A 25 -11.84 5.51 1.22
N ILE A 26 -10.56 5.74 0.92
CA ILE A 26 -9.51 5.89 1.92
C ILE A 26 -9.78 7.21 2.67
N THR A 27 -10.70 7.15 3.63
CA THR A 27 -10.89 8.17 4.65
C THR A 27 -10.61 7.49 5.97
N ASP A 28 -9.44 7.81 6.52
CA ASP A 28 -8.91 7.43 7.83
C ASP A 28 -8.49 5.94 8.01
N PRO A 29 -7.17 5.63 7.99
CA PRO A 29 -6.64 4.29 8.23
C PRO A 29 -6.85 3.76 9.67
N GLN A 30 -7.50 4.51 10.56
CA GLN A 30 -7.90 4.02 11.89
C GLN A 30 -9.23 3.24 11.90
N THR A 31 -10.00 3.21 10.79
CA THR A 31 -11.34 2.59 10.80
C THR A 31 -11.50 1.35 9.90
N ASP A 32 -10.43 0.83 9.32
CA ASP A 32 -10.51 -0.40 8.53
C ASP A 32 -9.27 -1.31 8.69
N PRO A 33 -9.32 -2.35 9.55
CA PRO A 33 -8.25 -3.33 9.70
C PRO A 33 -8.24 -4.41 8.59
N THR A 34 -8.93 -4.18 7.46
CA THR A 34 -9.17 -5.20 6.41
C THR A 34 -7.92 -5.74 5.72
N LEU A 35 -6.76 -5.10 5.83
CA LEU A 35 -5.53 -5.66 5.26
C LEU A 35 -5.04 -6.93 5.97
N LEU A 36 -5.48 -7.16 7.22
CA LEU A 36 -5.00 -8.29 8.05
C LEU A 36 -6.00 -9.43 8.22
N ALA A 37 -7.25 -9.25 7.78
CA ALA A 37 -8.34 -10.18 8.06
C ALA A 37 -9.07 -10.67 6.80
N HIS A 38 -8.42 -10.66 5.63
CA HIS A 38 -9.07 -11.18 4.42
C HIS A 38 -9.34 -12.69 4.58
N PRO A 39 -10.60 -13.13 4.76
CA PRO A 39 -10.93 -14.51 5.13
C PRO A 39 -10.42 -15.52 4.11
N VAL A 40 -10.35 -15.12 2.84
CA VAL A 40 -9.88 -15.96 1.72
C VAL A 40 -8.39 -16.28 1.82
N LEU A 41 -7.56 -15.40 2.39
CA LEU A 41 -6.13 -15.71 2.56
C LEU A 41 -5.92 -16.75 3.66
N ILE A 42 -6.73 -16.71 4.72
CA ILE A 42 -6.66 -17.67 5.84
C ILE A 42 -7.29 -19.02 5.45
N GLU A 43 -8.42 -19.00 4.74
CA GLU A 43 -9.14 -20.20 4.29
C GLU A 43 -8.41 -20.96 3.17
N LYS A 44 -7.84 -20.25 2.18
CA LYS A 44 -7.07 -20.90 1.10
C LYS A 44 -5.71 -21.43 1.54
N LEU A 45 -5.18 -20.95 2.66
CA LEU A 45 -4.00 -21.55 3.30
C LEU A 45 -4.31 -22.89 3.98
N THR A 46 -5.59 -23.20 4.25
CA THR A 46 -6.01 -24.37 5.04
C THR A 46 -6.73 -25.47 4.25
N HIS A 47 -7.41 -25.16 3.12
CA HIS A 47 -8.13 -26.17 2.32
C HIS A 47 -7.91 -26.04 0.79
N PRO A 48 -7.03 -26.85 0.16
CA PRO A 48 -6.70 -26.74 -1.27
C PRO A 48 -7.63 -27.55 -2.20
N SER A 49 -8.93 -27.68 -1.88
CA SER A 49 -9.84 -28.57 -2.64
C SER A 49 -10.64 -27.88 -3.76
N GLU A 50 -10.62 -26.55 -3.85
CA GLU A 50 -11.25 -25.83 -4.97
C GLU A 50 -10.20 -25.36 -5.98
N ALA A 51 -10.59 -25.31 -7.25
CA ALA A 51 -9.74 -24.82 -8.33
C ALA A 51 -9.30 -23.37 -8.02
N ILE A 52 -8.05 -23.22 -7.60
CA ILE A 52 -7.42 -21.94 -7.26
C ILE A 52 -7.58 -20.99 -8.45
N SER A 53 -8.08 -19.77 -8.22
CA SER A 53 -8.22 -18.80 -9.30
C SER A 53 -6.85 -18.41 -9.84
N LYS A 54 -6.81 -17.86 -11.06
CA LYS A 54 -5.56 -17.37 -11.66
C LYS A 54 -4.88 -16.32 -10.75
N GLU A 55 -5.65 -15.44 -10.13
CA GLU A 55 -5.14 -14.39 -9.24
C GLU A 55 -4.52 -14.96 -7.97
N ASP A 56 -5.20 -15.90 -7.29
CA ASP A 56 -4.63 -16.56 -6.11
C ASP A 56 -3.36 -17.35 -6.45
N SER A 57 -3.35 -18.03 -7.60
CA SER A 57 -2.16 -18.76 -8.07
C SER A 57 -0.98 -17.81 -8.31
N LEU A 58 -1.24 -16.65 -8.91
CA LEU A 58 -0.24 -15.60 -9.12
C LEU A 58 0.25 -15.02 -7.78
N PHE A 59 -0.64 -14.77 -6.82
CA PHE A 59 -0.30 -14.32 -5.49
C PHE A 59 0.75 -15.23 -4.84
N PHE A 60 0.46 -16.53 -4.75
CA PHE A 60 1.41 -17.49 -4.14
C PHE A 60 2.72 -17.60 -4.93
N ARG A 61 2.69 -17.41 -6.25
CA ARG A 61 3.90 -17.41 -7.08
C ARG A 61 4.78 -16.21 -6.80
N TYR A 62 4.22 -14.99 -6.77
CA TYR A 62 4.96 -13.78 -6.42
C TYR A 62 5.48 -13.84 -4.97
N LEU A 63 4.64 -14.28 -4.02
CA LEU A 63 5.04 -14.48 -2.63
C LEU A 63 6.24 -15.44 -2.52
N ARG A 64 6.21 -16.56 -3.24
CA ARG A 64 7.33 -17.52 -3.26
C ARG A 64 8.59 -16.93 -3.86
N HIS A 65 8.48 -16.13 -4.93
CA HIS A 65 9.63 -15.44 -5.52
C HIS A 65 10.25 -14.44 -4.55
N ALA A 66 9.43 -13.68 -3.83
CA ALA A 66 9.87 -12.70 -2.84
C ALA A 66 10.43 -13.31 -1.55
N THR A 67 10.06 -14.55 -1.19
CA THR A 67 10.46 -15.19 0.09
C THR A 67 11.55 -16.26 -0.01
N ARG A 68 11.60 -17.03 -1.12
CA ARG A 68 12.41 -18.27 -1.17
C ARG A 68 13.44 -18.32 -2.28
N ARG A 69 13.33 -17.49 -3.32
CA ARG A 69 14.13 -17.68 -4.54
C ARG A 69 15.47 -16.94 -4.51
N PHE A 70 15.58 -15.88 -3.72
CA PHE A 70 16.78 -15.06 -3.63
C PHE A 70 17.16 -14.95 -2.15
N ALA A 71 18.36 -15.43 -1.80
CA ALA A 71 18.78 -15.55 -0.40
C ALA A 71 19.00 -14.18 0.26
N VAL A 72 19.68 -13.26 -0.43
CA VAL A 72 19.84 -11.83 -0.14
C VAL A 72 20.35 -11.17 -1.44
N GLY A 73 19.95 -9.93 -1.75
CA GLY A 73 20.54 -9.14 -2.84
C GLY A 73 19.53 -8.53 -3.81
N PRO A 74 19.98 -7.83 -4.88
CA PRO A 74 19.12 -6.99 -5.74
C PRO A 74 17.95 -7.71 -6.42
N ALA A 75 18.11 -9.00 -6.70
CA ALA A 75 17.05 -9.83 -7.25
C ALA A 75 15.91 -10.08 -6.24
N THR A 76 16.24 -10.14 -4.95
CA THR A 76 15.26 -10.21 -3.84
C THR A 76 14.44 -8.93 -3.79
N ASP A 77 15.11 -7.77 -3.81
CA ASP A 77 14.45 -6.46 -3.76
C ASP A 77 13.49 -6.29 -4.96
N SER A 78 13.92 -6.72 -6.15
CA SER A 78 13.08 -6.70 -7.36
C SER A 78 11.86 -7.62 -7.23
N ALA A 79 12.04 -8.83 -6.69
CA ALA A 79 10.94 -9.76 -6.48
C ALA A 79 9.94 -9.28 -5.43
N VAL A 80 10.42 -8.63 -4.37
CA VAL A 80 9.56 -7.98 -3.37
C VAL A 80 8.80 -6.80 -3.99
N ASN A 81 9.45 -5.99 -4.83
CA ASN A 81 8.80 -4.91 -5.55
C ASN A 81 7.65 -5.41 -6.44
N ASP A 82 7.91 -6.46 -7.23
CA ASP A 82 6.91 -7.09 -8.09
C ASP A 82 5.73 -7.67 -7.29
N PHE A 83 6.03 -8.36 -6.18
CA PHE A 83 5.01 -8.87 -5.27
C PHE A 83 4.16 -7.74 -4.68
N THR A 84 4.79 -6.64 -4.27
CA THR A 84 4.12 -5.49 -3.67
C THR A 84 3.21 -4.79 -4.67
N ALA A 85 3.69 -4.56 -5.90
CA ALA A 85 2.85 -4.02 -6.97
C ALA A 85 1.65 -4.92 -7.25
N PHE A 86 1.88 -6.24 -7.37
CA PHE A 86 0.80 -7.21 -7.59
C PHE A 86 -0.22 -7.20 -6.43
N LEU A 87 0.25 -7.17 -5.18
CA LEU A 87 -0.59 -7.12 -3.99
C LEU A 87 -1.49 -5.88 -3.98
N LEU A 88 -0.94 -4.71 -4.28
CA LEU A 88 -1.74 -3.48 -4.33
C LEU A 88 -2.84 -3.56 -5.40
N ARG A 89 -2.52 -4.06 -6.60
CA ARG A 89 -3.53 -4.25 -7.66
C ARG A 89 -4.59 -5.27 -7.30
N MET A 90 -4.19 -6.38 -6.69
CA MET A 90 -5.11 -7.41 -6.21
C MET A 90 -6.07 -6.88 -5.11
N LEU A 91 -5.65 -5.84 -4.39
CA LEU A 91 -6.46 -5.14 -3.39
C LEU A 91 -7.21 -3.93 -3.98
N ASP A 92 -7.32 -3.83 -5.31
CA ASP A 92 -8.02 -2.79 -6.07
C ASP A 92 -7.52 -1.36 -5.81
N TYR A 93 -6.25 -1.20 -5.40
CA TYR A 93 -5.66 0.12 -5.21
C TYR A 93 -5.32 0.83 -6.53
N ASP A 94 -5.36 0.13 -7.66
CA ASP A 94 -5.19 0.65 -9.03
C ASP A 94 -6.50 0.95 -9.75
N GLU A 95 -7.62 1.05 -9.03
CA GLU A 95 -8.87 1.59 -9.55
C GLU A 95 -9.53 2.54 -8.52
N PRO A 96 -9.76 3.83 -8.84
CA PRO A 96 -9.47 4.54 -10.10
C PRO A 96 -8.01 5.04 -10.22
N ASN A 97 -7.14 4.70 -9.27
CA ASN A 97 -5.78 5.27 -9.17
C ASN A 97 -4.79 4.48 -10.04
N VAL A 98 -3.52 4.89 -10.05
CA VAL A 98 -2.47 4.14 -10.73
C VAL A 98 -1.33 3.80 -9.77
N VAL A 99 -0.91 2.55 -9.78
CA VAL A 99 0.30 2.08 -9.09
C VAL A 99 1.51 2.32 -10.00
N HIS A 100 2.32 3.33 -9.66
CA HIS A 100 3.58 3.61 -10.34
C HIS A 100 4.76 3.00 -9.56
N GLN A 101 5.78 2.57 -10.29
CA GLN A 101 7.05 2.12 -9.74
C GLN A 101 8.15 3.10 -10.17
N ARG A 102 9.21 3.24 -9.35
CA ARG A 102 10.40 4.05 -9.67
C ARG A 102 10.09 5.51 -9.99
N MET A 103 9.10 6.08 -9.33
CA MET A 103 8.82 7.51 -9.44
C MET A 103 9.88 8.31 -8.70
N GLU A 104 10.22 9.46 -9.28
CA GLU A 104 11.12 10.44 -8.68
C GLU A 104 10.31 11.63 -8.21
N LEU A 105 10.46 11.97 -6.93
CA LEU A 105 9.77 13.07 -6.27
C LEU A 105 10.80 14.12 -5.88
N ASP A 106 10.73 15.28 -6.52
CA ASP A 106 11.65 16.37 -6.23
C ASP A 106 11.19 17.19 -5.02
N LEU A 107 12.16 17.66 -4.25
CA LEU A 107 11.96 18.65 -3.20
C LEU A 107 13.18 19.55 -3.06
N ILE A 108 12.99 20.72 -2.47
CA ILE A 108 14.10 21.55 -2.03
C ILE A 108 14.47 21.16 -0.60
N MET A 109 15.75 20.90 -0.36
CA MET A 109 16.33 20.65 0.96
C MET A 109 17.60 21.48 1.12
N CYS A 110 17.68 22.29 2.18
CA CYS A 110 18.82 23.20 2.42
C CYS A 110 19.16 24.07 1.18
N GLY A 111 18.15 24.56 0.47
CA GLY A 111 18.29 25.37 -0.75
C GLY A 111 18.73 24.59 -2.00
N GLN A 112 18.90 23.27 -1.92
CA GLN A 112 19.30 22.42 -3.05
C GLN A 112 18.12 21.55 -3.51
N GLN A 113 18.01 21.32 -4.81
CA GLN A 113 17.07 20.33 -5.34
C GLN A 113 17.60 18.93 -5.05
N VAL A 114 16.79 18.13 -4.37
CA VAL A 114 17.05 16.74 -4.06
C VAL A 114 15.86 15.90 -4.50
N THR A 115 16.08 14.60 -4.71
CA THR A 115 15.05 13.69 -5.24
C THR A 115 14.85 12.52 -4.29
N ALA A 116 13.63 12.36 -3.80
CA ALA A 116 13.18 11.16 -3.10
C ALA A 116 12.69 10.11 -4.10
N LYS A 117 13.03 8.84 -3.86
CA LYS A 117 12.73 7.72 -4.76
C LYS A 117 11.99 6.60 -4.03
N PRO A 118 10.68 6.76 -3.76
CA PRO A 118 9.87 5.66 -3.27
C PRO A 118 9.90 4.50 -4.28
N ASP A 119 9.86 3.26 -3.80
CA ASP A 119 9.88 2.09 -4.69
C ASP A 119 8.54 1.99 -5.46
N LEU A 120 7.43 2.27 -4.79
CA LEU A 120 6.11 2.41 -5.41
C LEU A 120 5.34 3.62 -4.87
N VAL A 121 4.46 4.16 -5.70
CA VAL A 121 3.48 5.18 -5.31
C VAL A 121 2.11 4.84 -5.90
N ILE A 122 1.06 5.16 -5.16
CA ILE A 122 -0.29 5.26 -5.69
C ILE A 122 -0.59 6.74 -5.88
N MET A 123 -1.05 7.10 -7.06
CA MET A 123 -1.52 8.45 -7.35
C MET A 123 -2.84 8.38 -8.11
N ASP A 124 -3.70 9.35 -7.85
CA ASP A 124 -4.78 9.68 -8.79
C ASP A 124 -4.24 10.63 -9.88
N ASP A 125 -5.13 11.26 -10.64
CA ASP A 125 -4.77 12.16 -11.74
C ASP A 125 -3.85 13.32 -11.31
N TRP A 126 -3.87 13.72 -10.03
CA TRP A 126 -3.22 14.95 -9.57
C TRP A 126 -2.41 14.81 -8.29
N ASP A 127 -2.68 13.79 -7.48
CA ASP A 127 -2.26 13.70 -6.10
C ASP A 127 -1.59 12.37 -5.77
N TYR A 128 -0.44 12.44 -5.08
CA TYR A 128 0.15 11.26 -4.43
C TYR A 128 -0.68 10.84 -3.21
N LEU A 129 -1.15 9.60 -3.23
CA LEU A 129 -2.07 9.06 -2.23
C LEU A 129 -1.41 8.08 -1.25
N LEU A 130 -0.53 7.19 -1.74
CA LEU A 130 0.18 6.20 -0.93
C LEU A 130 1.63 6.12 -1.38
N LEU A 131 2.55 5.97 -0.42
CA LEU A 131 3.97 5.78 -0.68
C LEU A 131 4.43 4.45 -0.13
N VAL A 132 5.26 3.74 -0.88
CA VAL A 132 5.80 2.44 -0.47
C VAL A 132 7.31 2.42 -0.62
N GLN A 133 7.98 1.99 0.45
CA GLN A 133 9.43 1.79 0.48
C GLN A 133 9.74 0.32 0.82
N LEU A 134 10.71 -0.26 0.15
CA LEU A 134 11.23 -1.60 0.42
C LEU A 134 12.43 -1.48 1.35
N GLN A 135 12.43 -2.24 2.46
CA GLN A 135 13.61 -2.39 3.28
C GLN A 135 14.60 -3.30 2.56
N ARG A 136 15.67 -2.70 2.05
CA ARG A 136 16.76 -3.44 1.40
C ARG A 136 17.70 -3.97 2.47
N TYR A 137 17.99 -5.27 2.43
CA TYR A 137 18.89 -5.92 3.39
C TYR A 137 20.35 -5.44 3.26
N THR A 138 20.74 -4.97 2.08
CA THR A 138 22.11 -4.57 1.76
C THR A 138 22.35 -3.07 1.84
N ALA A 139 21.31 -2.26 2.08
CA ALA A 139 21.45 -0.81 2.10
C ALA A 139 21.82 -0.32 3.50
N GLN A 140 22.80 0.59 3.56
CA GLN A 140 23.17 1.30 4.78
C GLN A 140 22.09 2.31 5.21
N ALA A 141 21.19 2.70 4.30
CA ALA A 141 20.11 3.64 4.56
C ALA A 141 18.86 2.93 5.09
N GLU A 142 18.32 3.45 6.19
CA GLU A 142 17.07 2.99 6.79
C GLU A 142 15.86 3.37 5.90
N ALA A 143 14.93 2.44 5.68
CA ALA A 143 13.75 2.70 4.84
C ALA A 143 12.79 3.72 5.43
N GLU A 144 12.79 3.88 6.77
CA GLU A 144 11.86 4.78 7.46
C GLU A 144 12.15 6.27 7.18
N PRO A 145 13.40 6.77 7.32
CA PRO A 145 13.77 8.09 6.83
C PRO A 145 13.46 8.32 5.35
N GLN A 146 13.67 7.32 4.49
CA GLN A 146 13.39 7.43 3.05
C GLN A 146 11.89 7.60 2.78
N LEU A 147 11.04 6.82 3.46
CA LEU A 147 9.60 6.92 3.35
C LEU A 147 9.09 8.29 3.84
N ILE A 148 9.64 8.81 4.94
CA ILE A 148 9.29 10.14 5.46
C ILE A 148 9.73 11.23 4.48
N ALA A 149 10.94 11.14 3.93
CA ALA A 149 11.42 12.07 2.91
C ALA A 149 10.53 12.05 1.66
N ALA A 150 10.11 10.86 1.21
CA ALA A 150 9.17 10.72 0.10
C ALA A 150 7.81 11.36 0.40
N ALA A 151 7.31 11.29 1.63
CA ALA A 151 6.06 11.97 2.03
C ALA A 151 6.17 13.49 1.99
N ILE A 152 7.30 14.03 2.43
CA ILE A 152 7.60 15.47 2.35
C ILE A 152 7.68 15.89 0.88
N ALA A 153 8.38 15.12 0.05
CA ALA A 153 8.51 15.35 -1.38
C ALA A 153 7.15 15.31 -2.11
N ALA A 154 6.31 14.33 -1.79
CA ALA A 154 4.98 14.19 -2.33
C ALA A 154 4.12 15.43 -2.01
N HIS A 155 4.15 15.92 -0.77
CA HIS A 155 3.44 17.15 -0.39
C HIS A 155 3.93 18.37 -1.17
N TYR A 156 5.25 18.54 -1.28
CA TYR A 156 5.88 19.61 -2.04
C TYR A 156 5.44 19.58 -3.51
N GLU A 157 5.51 18.41 -4.15
CA GLU A 157 5.18 18.23 -5.56
C GLU A 157 3.68 18.42 -5.84
N ASN A 158 2.81 17.92 -4.97
CA ASN A 158 1.37 18.17 -5.05
C ASN A 158 1.07 19.68 -5.04
N ASN A 159 1.64 20.41 -4.07
CA ASN A 159 1.45 21.86 -3.99
C ASN A 159 2.13 22.60 -5.15
N ARG A 160 3.25 22.10 -5.69
CA ARG A 160 3.85 22.64 -6.91
C ARG A 160 2.90 22.52 -8.10
N ARG A 161 2.27 21.36 -8.29
CA ARG A 161 1.29 21.12 -9.37
C ARG A 161 0.07 22.02 -9.23
N LEU A 162 -0.49 22.14 -8.03
CA LEU A 162 -1.62 23.04 -7.75
C LEU A 162 -1.28 24.49 -8.10
N ARG A 163 -0.09 24.98 -7.73
CA ARG A 163 0.37 26.32 -8.10
C ARG A 163 0.48 26.52 -9.61
N VAL A 164 0.99 25.53 -10.34
CA VAL A 164 1.12 25.60 -11.81
C VAL A 164 -0.25 25.74 -12.49
N VAL A 165 -1.29 25.11 -11.95
CA VAL A 165 -2.66 25.21 -12.49
C VAL A 165 -3.49 26.33 -11.84
N GLY A 166 -2.89 27.17 -10.99
CA GLY A 166 -3.56 28.29 -10.34
C GLY A 166 -4.56 27.91 -9.25
N LEU A 167 -4.46 26.69 -8.70
CA LEU A 167 -5.30 26.22 -7.60
C LEU A 167 -4.64 26.51 -6.24
N PRO A 168 -5.44 26.70 -5.17
CA PRO A 168 -4.91 26.86 -3.82
C PRO A 168 -4.08 25.66 -3.37
N THR A 169 -2.98 25.91 -2.68
CA THR A 169 -2.16 24.86 -2.05
C THR A 169 -2.84 24.28 -0.82
N VAL A 170 -2.45 23.07 -0.45
CA VAL A 170 -2.92 22.40 0.76
C VAL A 170 -1.88 22.60 1.86
N ALA A 171 -2.27 23.24 2.97
CA ALA A 171 -1.35 23.58 4.06
C ALA A 171 -0.84 22.36 4.85
N ALA A 172 -1.61 21.27 4.89
CA ALA A 172 -1.19 20.02 5.52
C ALA A 172 -1.93 18.82 4.95
N LYS A 173 -1.24 17.69 4.84
CA LYS A 173 -1.79 16.41 4.40
C LYS A 173 -1.19 15.26 5.20
N VAL A 174 -1.99 14.24 5.46
CA VAL A 174 -1.50 12.98 6.04
C VAL A 174 -1.31 11.97 4.92
N PHE A 175 -0.10 11.48 4.76
CA PHE A 175 0.22 10.41 3.82
C PHE A 175 0.20 9.07 4.53
N PRO A 176 -0.57 8.08 4.05
CA PRO A 176 -0.30 6.69 4.38
C PRO A 176 1.03 6.28 3.73
N GLY A 177 1.79 5.47 4.45
CA GLY A 177 3.04 4.90 3.98
C GLY A 177 3.13 3.41 4.31
N ILE A 178 3.82 2.65 3.48
CA ILE A 178 4.12 1.23 3.74
C ILE A 178 5.63 1.03 3.63
N ILE A 179 6.21 0.37 4.63
CA ILE A 179 7.53 -0.25 4.49
C ILE A 179 7.33 -1.75 4.34
N MET A 180 7.86 -2.33 3.27
CA MET A 180 7.91 -3.77 3.09
C MET A 180 9.24 -4.30 3.61
N ILE A 181 9.19 -5.12 4.66
CA ILE A 181 10.35 -5.88 5.16
C ILE A 181 10.23 -7.30 4.64
N GLY A 182 10.92 -7.59 3.54
CA GLY A 182 10.61 -8.77 2.74
C GLY A 182 9.16 -8.67 2.27
N THR A 183 8.32 -9.64 2.61
CA THR A 183 6.88 -9.65 2.24
C THR A 183 5.95 -9.15 3.35
N ALA A 184 6.50 -8.71 4.49
CA ALA A 184 5.72 -8.20 5.61
C ALA A 184 5.56 -6.67 5.51
N PRO A 185 4.33 -6.14 5.44
CA PRO A 185 4.11 -4.70 5.46
C PRO A 185 4.16 -4.14 6.88
N VAL A 186 4.71 -2.94 7.03
CA VAL A 186 4.62 -2.09 8.20
C VAL A 186 3.96 -0.78 7.76
N PHE A 187 2.89 -0.37 8.44
CA PHE A 187 2.09 0.78 8.02
C PHE A 187 2.48 2.03 8.78
N TYR A 188 2.46 3.16 8.07
CA TYR A 188 2.79 4.47 8.58
C TYR A 188 1.67 5.46 8.30
N ARG A 189 1.47 6.37 9.25
CA ARG A 189 0.66 7.58 9.08
C ARG A 189 1.60 8.77 9.28
N ILE A 190 1.83 9.51 8.21
CA ILE A 190 2.85 10.55 8.13
C ILE A 190 2.17 11.90 7.90
N PRO A 191 1.93 12.70 8.96
CA PRO A 191 1.47 14.07 8.81
C PRO A 191 2.59 14.91 8.18
N VAL A 192 2.28 15.67 7.14
CA VAL A 192 3.17 16.63 6.51
C VAL A 192 2.45 17.97 6.42
N SER A 193 3.12 19.03 6.86
CA SER A 193 2.64 20.41 6.74
C SER A 193 3.55 21.24 5.87
N GLU A 194 3.03 22.34 5.34
CA GLU A 194 3.81 23.34 4.61
C GLU A 194 4.94 23.89 5.47
N ALA A 195 4.69 24.15 6.77
CA ALA A 195 5.73 24.59 7.70
C ALA A 195 6.88 23.57 7.86
N LEU A 196 6.57 22.26 7.79
CA LEU A 196 7.60 21.21 7.79
C LEU A 196 8.40 21.23 6.47
N VAL A 197 7.72 21.32 5.32
CA VAL A 197 8.38 21.41 4.01
C VAL A 197 9.29 22.63 3.95
N ASP A 198 8.80 23.78 4.39
CA ASP A 198 9.54 25.04 4.46
C ASP A 198 10.80 24.95 5.32
N ALA A 199 10.69 24.36 6.52
CA ALA A 199 11.83 24.16 7.40
C ALA A 199 12.88 23.25 6.73
N VAL A 200 12.46 22.13 6.12
CA VAL A 200 13.35 21.22 5.37
C VAL A 200 14.02 21.94 4.19
N SER A 201 13.26 22.75 3.45
CA SER A 201 13.80 23.54 2.34
C SER A 201 14.85 24.56 2.77
N ARG A 202 14.72 25.14 3.97
CA ARG A 202 15.72 26.06 4.53
C ARG A 202 16.84 25.35 5.31
N GLY A 203 16.72 24.06 5.60
CA GLY A 203 17.65 23.35 6.46
C GLY A 203 17.52 23.72 7.94
N GLU A 204 16.31 24.12 8.34
CA GLU A 204 15.98 24.57 9.69
C GLU A 204 15.21 23.48 10.46
N TYR A 205 15.20 23.60 11.78
CA TYR A 205 14.35 22.77 12.62
C TYR A 205 12.90 23.28 12.54
N PRO A 206 11.90 22.41 12.28
CA PRO A 206 10.51 22.84 12.19
C PRO A 206 10.01 23.33 13.56
N PRO A 207 9.21 24.41 13.60
CA PRO A 207 8.69 24.96 14.85
C PRO A 207 7.67 24.05 15.54
N VAL A 208 7.09 23.10 14.80
CA VAL A 208 6.10 22.15 15.29
C VAL A 208 6.63 20.74 15.11
N THR A 209 6.68 19.99 16.21
CA THR A 209 7.03 18.56 16.18
C THR A 209 6.02 17.78 15.36
N THR A 210 6.51 17.01 14.39
CA THR A 210 5.69 16.10 13.60
C THR A 210 5.76 14.70 14.20
N VAL A 211 4.61 14.12 14.54
CA VAL A 211 4.51 12.76 15.11
C VAL A 211 4.06 11.79 14.04
N VAL A 212 4.99 10.93 13.59
CA VAL A 212 4.70 9.82 12.70
C VAL A 212 4.21 8.64 13.52
N ARG A 213 3.11 8.01 13.09
CA ARG A 213 2.60 6.79 13.74
C ARG A 213 2.93 5.57 12.91
N LYS A 214 3.30 4.48 13.59
CA LYS A 214 3.71 3.21 12.99
C LYS A 214 2.83 2.10 13.54
N LEU A 215 2.37 1.22 12.65
CA LEU A 215 1.67 -0.03 12.98
C LEU A 215 2.49 -1.17 12.41
N ASN A 216 3.01 -2.02 13.29
CA ASN A 216 3.61 -3.30 12.92
C ASN A 216 2.54 -4.38 13.09
N PRO A 217 1.98 -4.93 12.01
CA PRO A 217 1.05 -6.03 12.12
C PRO A 217 1.68 -7.19 12.86
N PRO A 218 0.92 -7.90 13.71
CA PRO A 218 1.36 -9.19 14.23
C PRO A 218 1.39 -10.18 13.05
N VAL A 219 2.49 -10.19 12.30
CA VAL A 219 2.73 -11.25 11.35
C VAL A 219 3.15 -12.42 12.21
N HIS A 220 2.30 -13.45 12.35
CA HIS A 220 2.80 -14.72 12.84
C HIS A 220 4.05 -15.02 12.04
N LYS A 221 5.18 -15.16 12.73
CA LYS A 221 6.29 -15.92 12.18
C LYS A 221 5.61 -17.21 11.75
N ILE A 222 5.46 -17.44 10.45
CA ILE A 222 5.06 -18.74 9.92
C ILE A 222 6.29 -19.62 10.16
N CYS A 223 6.52 -19.91 11.43
CA CYS A 223 7.51 -20.80 11.97
C CYS A 223 6.65 -21.76 12.78
N ALA A 224 6.60 -22.99 12.27
CA ALA A 224 5.95 -24.17 12.78
C ALA A 224 5.15 -24.04 14.09
N THR A 225 3.90 -24.52 14.03
CA THR A 225 3.11 -25.06 15.15
C THR A 225 2.77 -24.10 16.29
N SER A 226 1.59 -23.48 16.24
CA SER A 226 0.66 -23.35 17.37
C SER A 226 -0.72 -22.89 16.89
N SER A 227 -1.77 -23.46 17.49
CA SER A 227 -3.13 -23.61 16.96
C SER A 227 -4.03 -22.36 17.04
N MET A 228 -4.92 -22.24 16.05
CA MET A 228 -5.97 -21.22 15.81
C MET A 228 -6.95 -20.93 16.97
N THR A 229 -6.89 -21.65 18.08
CA THR A 229 -7.89 -21.56 19.17
C THR A 229 -7.64 -20.38 20.12
N GLU A 230 -6.38 -19.97 20.30
CA GLU A 230 -6.02 -18.80 21.12
C GLU A 230 -6.41 -17.46 20.44
N TRP A 231 -6.53 -17.46 19.11
CA TRP A 231 -6.88 -16.29 18.29
C TRP A 231 -8.30 -15.80 18.52
N TYR A 232 -9.23 -16.73 18.72
CA TYR A 232 -10.64 -16.39 18.93
C TYR A 232 -10.83 -15.71 20.28
N LEU A 233 -10.19 -16.23 21.34
CA LEU A 233 -10.36 -15.77 22.71
C LEU A 233 -9.86 -14.33 22.95
N TRP A 234 -8.84 -13.87 22.23
CA TRP A 234 -8.36 -12.48 22.33
C TRP A 234 -9.25 -11.47 21.58
N LEU A 235 -9.92 -11.90 20.50
CA LEU A 235 -10.78 -11.05 19.66
C LEU A 235 -12.18 -10.82 20.24
N VAL A 236 -12.73 -11.75 21.02
CA VAL A 236 -14.09 -11.61 21.61
C VAL A 236 -14.12 -11.00 23.00
N GLY A 237 -12.98 -10.72 23.63
CA GLY A 237 -12.94 -10.01 24.92
C GLY A 237 -13.62 -10.74 26.08
N GLU A 238 -13.80 -12.06 26.01
CA GLU A 238 -14.27 -12.82 27.16
C GLU A 238 -13.11 -13.07 28.12
N SER A 239 -13.20 -12.42 29.27
CA SER A 239 -12.35 -12.73 30.42
C SER A 239 -12.70 -14.13 30.89
N PHE A 240 -11.74 -15.06 30.86
CA PHE A 240 -11.86 -16.26 31.67
C PHE A 240 -11.79 -15.83 33.15
N SER A 241 -12.96 -15.74 33.79
CA SER A 241 -13.05 -15.81 35.24
C SER A 241 -12.76 -17.25 35.65
N SER A 242 -11.56 -17.45 36.23
CA SER A 242 -11.18 -18.41 37.27
C SER A 242 -11.91 -19.76 37.38
N ALA A 243 -11.14 -20.84 37.28
CA ALA A 243 -10.90 -21.79 38.38
C ALA A 243 -9.52 -22.45 38.19
#